data_AF-A0A2N3BE46-F1
#
_entry.id   AF-A0A2N3BE46-F1
#
_cell.length_a   1.000
_cell.length_b   1.000
_cell.length_c   1.000
_cell.angle_alpha   90.00
_cell.angle_beta   90.00
_cell.angle_gamma   90.00
#
_symmetry.space_group_name_H-M   'P 1'
#
loop_
_entity.id
_entity.type
_entity.pdbx_description
1 polymer ?
#
loop_
_entity_poly.entity_id
_entity_poly.type
_entity_poly.pdbx_seq_one_letter_code
_entity_poly.pdbx_strand_id
1 'polypeptide(L)' 'MRWYPKGYGGSRRDPDQVKRDGWHDEGVLAVSVDDHRLTWPERELVRQLGEKLYGPRSDDREAANG' A
#
# COMPACT_ATOMS: atom_id res chain seq x y z
N MET A 1 3.20 -26.99 -29.98
CA MET A 1 4.17 -26.18 -29.20
C MET A 1 3.48 -24.91 -28.75
N ARG A 2 3.34 -24.68 -27.44
CA ARG A 2 2.61 -23.53 -26.88
C ARG A 2 3.64 -22.53 -26.36
N TRP A 3 3.73 -21.39 -27.03
CA TRP A 3 4.65 -20.30 -26.72
C TRP A 3 4.12 -19.52 -25.51
N TYR A 4 4.94 -19.41 -24.46
CA TYR A 4 4.69 -18.54 -23.32
C TYR A 4 5.60 -17.31 -23.46
N PRO A 5 5.06 -16.07 -23.45
CA PRO A 5 5.89 -14.89 -23.49
C PRO A 5 6.76 -14.83 -22.23
N LYS A 6 8.09 -14.89 -22.42
CA LYS A 6 9.08 -14.63 -21.37
C LYS A 6 9.09 -13.12 -21.09
N GLY A 7 8.43 -12.72 -20.01
CA GLY A 7 8.42 -11.32 -19.59
C GLY A 7 7.78 -11.06 -18.23
N TYR A 8 6.76 -11.84 -17.85
CA TYR A 8 6.17 -11.78 -16.50
C TYR A 8 6.90 -12.70 -15.52
N GLY A 9 8.23 -12.55 -15.47
CA GLY A 9 9.12 -13.32 -14.61
C GLY A 9 10.43 -12.59 -14.36
N GLY A 10 10.46 -11.27 -14.53
CA GLY A 10 11.53 -10.46 -13.95
C GLY A 10 11.47 -10.70 -12.45
N SER A 11 12.59 -11.12 -11.87
CA SER A 11 12.79 -11.32 -10.44
C SER A 11 11.94 -10.31 -9.70
N ARG A 12 10.90 -10.77 -8.98
CA ARG A 12 10.10 -9.87 -8.13
C ARG A 12 11.13 -9.11 -7.32
N ARG A 13 11.35 -7.82 -7.64
CA ARG A 13 12.17 -6.98 -6.78
C ARG A 13 11.53 -7.13 -5.42
N ASP A 14 12.36 -7.43 -4.44
CA ASP A 14 11.88 -7.69 -3.10
C ASP A 14 10.94 -6.54 -2.71
N PRO A 15 9.73 -6.81 -2.18
CA PRO A 15 8.74 -5.78 -1.93
C PRO A 15 9.29 -4.63 -1.07
N ASP A 16 10.29 -4.88 -0.23
CA ASP A 16 10.99 -3.85 0.52
C ASP A 16 11.92 -2.99 -0.36
N GLN A 17 12.56 -3.57 -1.38
CA GLN A 17 13.32 -2.80 -2.38
C GLN A 17 12.38 -1.90 -3.22
N VAL A 18 11.23 -2.41 -3.65
CA VAL A 18 10.26 -1.59 -4.43
C VAL A 18 9.72 -0.43 -3.61
N LYS A 19 9.46 -0.64 -2.33
CA LYS A 19 9.00 0.43 -1.42
C LYS A 19 10.09 1.47 -1.16
N ARG A 20 11.35 1.04 -1.04
CA ARG A 20 12.49 1.95 -0.84
C ARG A 20 12.78 2.76 -2.09
N ASP A 21 12.88 2.12 -3.26
CA ASP A 21 13.10 2.81 -4.55
C ASP A 21 11.93 3.76 -4.85
N GLY A 22 10.69 3.30 -4.64
CA GLY A 22 9.50 4.13 -4.80
C GLY A 22 9.53 5.39 -3.93
N TRP A 23 10.04 5.30 -2.70
CA TRP A 23 10.19 6.45 -1.82
C TRP A 23 11.30 7.40 -2.26
N HIS A 24 12.47 6.86 -2.63
CA HIS A 24 13.64 7.67 -2.94
C HIS A 24 13.59 8.31 -4.33
N ASP A 25 13.08 7.60 -5.33
CA ASP A 25 13.08 8.06 -6.73
C ASP A 25 11.77 8.75 -7.12
N GLU A 26 10.62 8.21 -6.68
CA GLU A 26 9.30 8.66 -7.14
C GLU A 26 8.46 9.37 -6.05
N GLY A 27 8.95 9.40 -4.80
CA GLY A 27 8.23 9.97 -3.65
C GLY A 27 6.97 9.19 -3.25
N VAL A 28 6.87 7.91 -3.62
CA VAL A 28 5.71 7.05 -3.36
C VAL A 28 5.99 6.11 -2.19
N LEU A 29 5.11 6.14 -1.17
CA LEU A 29 5.19 5.27 0.01
C LEU A 29 3.98 4.32 0.10
N ALA A 30 4.22 3.01 0.10
CA ALA A 30 3.20 2.00 0.39
C ALA A 30 3.35 1.48 1.83
N VAL A 31 2.51 2.02 2.73
CA VAL A 31 2.51 1.71 4.17
C VAL A 31 1.17 1.10 4.60
N SER A 32 1.22 0.13 5.51
CA SER A 32 0.01 -0.40 6.14
C SER A 32 -0.48 0.59 7.20
N VAL A 33 -1.79 0.81 7.31
CA VAL A 33 -2.35 1.66 8.39
C VAL A 33 -2.06 1.07 9.78
N ASP A 34 -1.88 -0.25 9.87
CA ASP A 34 -1.59 -0.98 11.11
C ASP A 34 -0.10 -1.28 11.28
N ASP A 35 0.78 -0.60 10.55
CA ASP A 35 2.23 -0.82 10.66
C ASP A 35 2.69 -0.55 12.11
N HIS A 36 3.25 -1.59 12.74
CA HIS A 36 3.65 -1.55 14.14
C HIS A 36 4.76 -0.55 14.44
N ARG A 37 5.51 -0.12 13.41
CA ARG A 37 6.57 0.89 13.52
C ARG A 37 6.01 2.31 13.64
N LEU A 38 4.75 2.52 13.25
CA LEU A 38 4.04 3.78 13.40
C LEU A 38 3.41 3.86 14.79
N THR A 39 3.54 5.03 15.41
CA THR A 39 2.79 5.42 16.60
C THR A 39 1.31 5.58 16.26
N TRP A 40 0.45 5.54 17.27
CA TRP A 40 -0.99 5.69 17.07
C TRP A 40 -1.36 6.97 16.28
N PRO A 41 -0.81 8.17 16.57
CA PRO A 41 -1.10 9.37 15.79
C PRO A 41 -0.67 9.25 14.31
N GLU A 42 0.46 8.60 14.03
CA GLU A 42 0.95 8.41 12.67
C GLU A 42 0.06 7.46 11.87
N ARG A 43 -0.42 6.38 12.50
CA ARG A 43 -1.41 5.47 11.88
C ARG A 43 -2.69 6.19 11.52
N GLU A 44 -3.17 7.03 12.44
CA GLU A 44 -4.37 7.83 12.23
C GLU A 44 -4.19 8.84 11.09
N LEU A 45 -3.02 9.47 10.98
CA LEU A 45 -2.69 10.34 9.85
C LEU A 45 -2.74 9.58 8.52
N VAL A 46 -2.13 8.38 8.46
CA VAL A 46 -2.16 7.53 7.25
C VAL A 46 -3.60 7.12 6.91
N ARG A 47 -4.42 6.78 7.90
CA ARG A 47 -5.85 6.45 7.71
C ARG A 47 -6.60 7.64 7.11
N GLN A 48 -6.49 8.82 7.71
CA GLN A 48 -7.17 10.03 7.25
C GLN A 48 -6.73 10.45 5.85
N LEU A 49 -5.43 10.35 5.53
CA LEU A 49 -4.92 10.61 4.18
C LEU A 49 -5.48 9.61 3.18
N GLY A 50 -5.50 8.32 3.53
CA GLY A 50 -6.11 7.27 2.70
C GLY A 50 -7.59 7.54 2.44
N GLU A 51 -8.35 7.88 3.47
CA GLU A 51 -9.79 8.20 3.35
C GLU A 51 -10.04 9.46 2.52
N LYS A 52 -9.20 10.49 2.68
CA LYS A 52 -9.32 11.72 1.89
C LYS A 52 -9.02 11.48 0.42
N LEU A 53 -8.05 10.63 0.09
CA LEU A 53 -7.61 10.38 -1.28
C LEU A 53 -8.44 9.32 -1.99
N TYR A 54 -8.92 8.30 -1.28
CA TYR A 54 -9.55 7.12 -1.88
C TYR A 54 -10.96 6.82 -1.31
N GLY A 55 -11.43 7.60 -0.36
CA GLY A 55 -12.71 7.39 0.32
C GLY A 55 -12.63 6.42 1.50
N PRO A 56 -13.73 6.25 2.25
CA PRO A 56 -13.79 5.36 3.40
C PRO A 56 -13.48 3.92 2.98
N ARG A 57 -12.74 3.21 3.82
CA ARG A 57 -12.49 1.77 3.63
C ARG A 57 -13.80 0.99 3.72
N SER A 58 -13.90 -0.11 2.98
CA SER A 58 -15.10 -0.96 2.98
C SER A 58 -15.49 -1.45 4.38
N ASP A 59 -14.49 -1.73 5.22
CA ASP A 59 -14.68 -2.15 6.63
C ASP A 59 -15.39 -1.07 7.47
N ASP A 60 -15.09 0.21 7.22
CA ASP A 60 -15.68 1.36 7.92
C ASP A 60 -17.15 1.59 7.51
N ARG A 61 -17.51 1.25 6.26
CA ARG A 61 -18.91 1.33 5.80
C ARG A 61 -19.80 0.28 6.44
N GLU A 62 -19.28 -0.87 6.81
CA GLU A 62 -20.07 -1.91 7.49
C GLU A 62 -20.39 -1.51 8.94
N ALA A 63 -19.47 -0.83 9.63
CA ALA A 63 -19.70 -0.29 10.97
C ALA A 63 -20.72 0.86 11.02
N ALA A 64 -20.84 1.65 9.95
CA ALA A 64 -21.76 2.79 9.89
C ALA A 64 -23.23 2.42 9.58
N ASN A 65 -23.52 1.16 9.23
CA ASN A 65 -24.87 0.67 8.94
C ASN A 65 -25.42 -0.29 10.03
N GLY A 66 -24.78 -0.32 11.21
CA GLY A 66 -25.21 -1.09 12.38
C GLY A 66 -26.01 -0.28 13.39
#